data_AF-A0A838R9A2-F1
#
_entry.id   AF-A0A838R9A2-F1
#
_cell.length_a   1.000
_cell.length_b   1.000
_cell.length_c   1.000
_cell.angle_alpha   90.00
_cell.angle_beta   90.00
_cell.angle_gamma   90.00
#
_symmetry.space_group_name_H-M   'P 1'
#
loop_
_entity.id
_entity.type
_entity.pdbx_description
1 polymer ?
#
loop_
_entity_poly.entity_id
_entity_poly.type
_entity_poly.pdbx_seq_one_letter_code
_entity_poly.pdbx_strand_id
1 'polypeptide(L)'
;MTARISRLIPILAAAVLGCDNNATGPAGSAGLLGPDPAGVCLDESGNPLPLAPDSDRVDLAQPAFSNPTNVTNPLFPASTQFRVLQLGSSDGLPLRAEVTLLPETKTVELDGKAVEVLVSQYIAFLDGDILEAALDFYAQADDGAAWYFGEDVFNYEDGLVADNDGTWLAGRDGPPGMIMPADPQVGDVWRPENICGLVFEQVTARSAGLTVDGPRGPVAGALLVEELHMDGLFEEKTYAPGYGEFAAGSGSDGETVAIAIPVDALPGLPPKELEIISGGAADIFDAAQAEEWDAVLASVTEMADAWTTFKEGDAPPLLEAQMDSALARLAGAVEGRESAEVRQAAIYAAQAGLDLQLRYRTAAETDLDLLDLWARQLVVDAAAGDRGGVLGAAAVLKWIRDRVARDVSIAELSNIDASLGRLRAAVTAADFGGVIGAAGNFRSTVARTPRTGRRR
;
A
#
# COMPACT_ATOMS: atom_id res chain seq x y z
N MET A 1 9.77 24.11 -5.97
CA MET A 1 9.28 23.50 -7.23
C MET A 1 9.51 22.03 -7.03
N THR A 2 8.61 21.46 -6.25
CA THR A 2 8.68 20.13 -5.62
C THR A 2 7.34 19.53 -5.98
N ALA A 3 7.37 18.47 -6.79
CA ALA A 3 6.17 17.73 -7.13
C ALA A 3 5.81 16.94 -5.88
N ARG A 4 4.76 17.38 -5.18
CA ARG A 4 4.21 16.64 -4.05
C ARG A 4 3.44 15.48 -4.65
N ILE A 5 3.91 14.27 -4.36
CA ILE A 5 3.13 13.08 -4.59
C ILE A 5 1.96 13.11 -3.62
N SER A 6 0.79 13.06 -4.24
CA SER A 6 -0.53 13.14 -3.66
C SER A 6 -0.66 12.19 -2.49
N ARG A 7 -0.99 12.78 -1.33
CA ARG A 7 -0.91 12.23 0.02
C ARG A 7 0.52 11.98 0.53
N LEU A 8 1.26 13.10 0.69
CA LEU A 8 2.13 13.31 1.85
C LEU A 8 1.90 14.74 2.36
N ILE A 9 1.29 14.84 3.53
CA ILE A 9 1.39 16.03 4.38
C ILE A 9 2.88 16.38 4.52
N PRO A 10 3.29 17.66 4.43
CA PRO A 10 4.69 18.02 4.30
C PRO A 10 5.47 17.65 5.57
N ILE A 11 6.17 16.53 5.56
CA ILE A 11 7.25 16.28 6.51
C ILE A 11 8.45 17.10 6.09
N LEU A 12 8.71 18.15 6.88
CA LEU A 12 9.80 19.08 6.71
C LEU A 12 11.14 18.39 7.06
N ALA A 13 11.87 17.91 6.06
CA ALA A 13 13.26 17.47 6.23
C ALA A 13 14.18 18.68 6.55
N ALA A 14 14.48 18.88 7.83
CA ALA A 14 15.48 19.86 8.26
C ALA A 14 16.90 19.30 8.09
N ALA A 15 17.61 19.79 7.07
CA ALA A 15 19.03 19.53 6.88
C ALA A 15 19.87 20.14 8.03
N VAL A 16 20.66 19.29 8.69
CA VAL A 16 21.68 19.67 9.67
C VAL A 16 22.82 20.40 8.98
N LEU A 17 23.06 21.66 9.36
CA LEU A 17 24.35 22.34 9.24
C LEU A 17 24.60 23.24 10.45
N GLY A 18 25.51 22.78 11.32
CA GLY A 18 26.55 23.55 12.01
C GLY A 18 26.20 24.85 12.75
N CYS A 19 26.18 24.74 14.09
CA CYS A 19 26.66 25.69 15.11
C CYS A 19 26.43 27.21 14.91
N ASP A 20 25.60 27.81 15.76
CA ASP A 20 26.08 28.81 16.72
C ASP A 20 25.05 29.12 17.83
N ASN A 21 25.58 29.40 19.03
CA ASN A 21 24.86 29.55 20.29
C ASN A 21 24.08 30.87 20.44
N ASN A 22 23.09 30.83 21.36
CA ASN A 22 22.32 31.92 21.98
C ASN A 22 21.13 32.51 21.22
N ALA A 23 19.92 32.16 21.67
CA ALA A 23 19.03 33.13 22.33
C ALA A 23 17.76 32.43 22.86
N THR A 24 17.48 32.64 24.14
CA THR A 24 16.23 32.30 24.84
C THR A 24 15.07 33.18 24.37
N GLY A 25 13.92 32.59 24.02
CA GLY A 25 12.64 33.28 23.76
C GLY A 25 11.47 32.27 23.80
N PRO A 26 10.27 32.67 24.25
CA PRO A 26 9.31 31.75 24.87
C PRO A 26 8.45 30.96 23.88
N ALA A 27 7.97 29.80 24.35
CA ALA A 27 7.01 28.93 23.70
C ALA A 27 5.78 29.69 23.19
N GLY A 28 5.64 29.75 21.86
CA GLY A 28 4.42 30.16 21.18
C GLY A 28 3.41 29.03 21.21
N SER A 29 2.24 29.30 21.78
CA SER A 29 1.10 28.41 21.84
C SER A 29 0.60 28.13 20.43
N ALA A 30 0.60 26.87 19.99
CA ALA A 30 -0.17 26.44 18.83
C ALA A 30 -1.66 26.63 19.16
N GLY A 31 -2.25 27.69 18.61
CA GLY A 31 -3.68 27.93 18.69
C GLY A 31 -4.36 26.92 17.77
N LEU A 32 -5.13 26.00 18.35
CA LEU A 32 -6.16 25.25 17.63
C LEU A 32 -7.10 26.28 16.99
N LEU A 33 -7.06 26.41 15.67
CA LEU A 33 -8.07 27.16 14.93
C LEU A 33 -9.37 26.37 15.09
N GLY A 34 -10.32 26.94 15.86
CA GLY A 34 -11.68 26.43 15.91
C GLY A 34 -12.37 26.55 14.55
N PRO A 35 -13.52 25.88 14.35
CA PRO A 35 -14.23 25.89 13.08
C PRO A 35 -14.63 27.32 12.68
N ASP A 36 -14.24 27.73 11.47
CA ASP A 36 -14.50 29.08 10.94
C ASP A 36 -16.02 29.26 10.65
N PRO A 37 -16.66 30.38 11.02
CA PRO A 37 -18.13 30.48 11.11
C PRO A 37 -18.91 30.56 9.78
N ALA A 38 -18.32 30.25 8.62
CA ALA A 38 -18.91 30.56 7.31
C ALA A 38 -19.15 29.37 6.37
N GLY A 39 -18.78 28.14 6.73
CA GLY A 39 -18.93 26.99 5.83
C GLY A 39 -18.09 27.10 4.55
N VAL A 40 -17.04 27.93 4.56
CA VAL A 40 -16.07 28.07 3.48
C VAL A 40 -14.86 27.21 3.79
N CYS A 41 -14.46 26.37 2.85
CA CYS A 41 -13.26 25.54 2.97
C CYS A 41 -12.05 26.36 2.53
N LEU A 42 -11.05 26.45 3.39
CA LEU A 42 -9.85 27.26 3.20
C LEU A 42 -8.62 26.36 3.02
N ASP A 43 -7.67 26.81 2.21
CA ASP A 43 -6.34 26.22 2.11
C ASP A 43 -5.49 26.54 3.36
N GLU A 44 -4.28 25.96 3.43
CA GLU A 44 -3.31 26.19 4.53
C GLU A 44 -2.91 27.67 4.68
N SER A 45 -3.07 28.47 3.63
CA SER A 45 -2.77 29.92 3.62
C SER A 45 -3.99 30.78 3.98
N GLY A 46 -5.15 30.17 4.26
CA GLY A 46 -6.40 30.85 4.58
C GLY A 46 -7.15 31.40 3.36
N ASN A 47 -6.81 31.00 2.14
CA ASN A 47 -7.57 31.37 0.95
C ASN A 47 -8.73 30.38 0.70
N PRO A 48 -9.89 30.85 0.20
CA PRO A 48 -10.97 29.95 -0.19
C PRO A 48 -10.54 28.97 -1.29
N LEU A 49 -10.86 27.69 -1.09
CA LEU A 49 -10.66 26.66 -2.11
C LEU A 49 -11.53 26.96 -3.36
N PRO A 50 -11.03 26.66 -4.57
CA PRO A 50 -11.75 26.88 -5.83
C PRO A 50 -12.83 25.80 -6.07
N LEU A 51 -13.82 25.74 -5.18
CA LEU A 51 -14.89 24.74 -5.22
C LEU A 51 -15.80 24.91 -6.43
N ALA A 52 -16.33 23.79 -6.95
CA ALA A 52 -17.34 23.80 -7.99
C ALA A 52 -18.70 24.21 -7.37
N PRO A 53 -19.65 24.75 -8.17
CA PRO A 53 -20.94 25.13 -7.63
C PRO A 53 -21.76 23.91 -7.20
N ASP A 54 -22.58 24.08 -6.15
CA ASP A 54 -23.44 23.00 -5.63
C ASP A 54 -24.42 22.43 -6.67
N SER A 55 -24.71 23.16 -7.75
CA SER A 55 -25.55 22.68 -8.85
C SER A 55 -24.97 21.48 -9.59
N ASP A 56 -23.65 21.29 -9.51
CA ASP A 56 -22.92 20.26 -10.23
C ASP A 56 -22.67 19.03 -9.33
N ARG A 57 -23.04 19.14 -8.04
CA ARG A 57 -22.81 18.12 -7.02
C ARG A 57 -23.84 16.98 -7.10
N VAL A 58 -23.37 15.74 -7.15
CA VAL A 58 -24.20 14.52 -7.23
C VAL A 58 -24.32 13.73 -5.92
N ASP A 59 -23.71 14.24 -4.85
CA ASP A 59 -23.58 13.59 -3.54
C ASP A 59 -24.34 14.34 -2.41
N LEU A 60 -25.31 15.19 -2.77
CA LEU A 60 -26.10 15.95 -1.81
C LEU A 60 -27.29 15.15 -1.23
N ALA A 61 -27.63 14.01 -1.85
CA ALA A 61 -28.70 13.15 -1.38
C ALA A 61 -28.27 12.38 -0.12
N GLN A 62 -29.22 12.16 0.80
CA GLN A 62 -28.99 11.36 2.00
C GLN A 62 -28.97 9.86 1.64
N PRO A 63 -27.86 9.14 1.83
CA PRO A 63 -27.75 7.73 1.46
C PRO A 63 -28.50 6.80 2.42
N ALA A 64 -28.87 5.62 1.92
CA ALA A 64 -29.40 4.51 2.72
C ALA A 64 -28.50 3.28 2.55
N PHE A 65 -28.26 2.54 3.62
CA PHE A 65 -27.28 1.45 3.67
C PHE A 65 -27.92 0.14 4.13
N SER A 66 -28.72 -0.50 3.27
CA SER A 66 -29.43 -1.74 3.61
C SER A 66 -28.58 -3.00 3.41
N ASN A 67 -27.56 -2.95 2.53
CA ASN A 67 -26.60 -4.04 2.31
C ASN A 67 -25.16 -3.50 2.03
N PRO A 68 -24.58 -2.72 2.97
CA PRO A 68 -23.47 -1.83 2.69
C PRO A 68 -22.15 -2.50 2.31
N THR A 69 -21.90 -3.73 2.75
CA THR A 69 -20.62 -4.44 2.52
C THR A 69 -20.58 -5.17 1.18
N ASN A 70 -21.71 -5.28 0.48
CA ASN A 70 -21.77 -5.85 -0.87
C ASN A 70 -21.54 -4.76 -1.92
N VAL A 71 -20.32 -4.23 -1.98
CA VAL A 71 -19.93 -3.16 -2.90
C VAL A 71 -19.79 -3.71 -4.33
N THR A 72 -20.70 -3.31 -5.21
CA THR A 72 -20.82 -3.76 -6.61
C THR A 72 -20.51 -2.67 -7.63
N ASN A 73 -20.06 -1.48 -7.18
CA ASN A 73 -19.70 -0.38 -8.07
C ASN A 73 -18.54 -0.82 -8.98
N PRO A 74 -18.68 -0.78 -10.32
CA PRO A 74 -17.66 -1.29 -11.23
C PRO A 74 -16.35 -0.50 -11.15
N LEU A 75 -16.41 0.80 -10.86
CA LEU A 75 -15.25 1.69 -10.74
C LEU A 75 -14.69 1.75 -9.31
N PHE A 76 -15.33 1.08 -8.34
CA PHE A 76 -14.85 0.96 -6.97
C PHE A 76 -15.23 -0.41 -6.36
N PRO A 77 -14.63 -1.52 -6.84
CA PRO A 77 -15.07 -2.88 -6.54
C PRO A 77 -14.55 -3.43 -5.19
N ALA A 78 -14.55 -2.59 -4.15
CA ALA A 78 -13.88 -2.83 -2.86
C ALA A 78 -14.24 -4.16 -2.18
N SER A 79 -15.47 -4.68 -2.37
CA SER A 79 -15.88 -5.96 -1.76
C SER A 79 -15.29 -7.20 -2.44
N THR A 80 -14.73 -7.04 -3.63
CA THR A 80 -14.16 -8.12 -4.45
C THR A 80 -12.69 -7.91 -4.78
N GLN A 81 -12.13 -6.74 -4.48
CA GLN A 81 -10.74 -6.38 -4.74
C GLN A 81 -9.85 -6.88 -3.60
N PHE A 82 -9.39 -8.13 -3.69
CA PHE A 82 -8.62 -8.78 -2.62
C PHE A 82 -7.23 -8.19 -2.45
N ARG A 83 -6.56 -7.87 -3.56
CA ARG A 83 -5.28 -7.17 -3.56
C ARG A 83 -5.12 -6.36 -4.82
N VAL A 84 -4.63 -5.13 -4.69
CA VAL A 84 -4.08 -4.34 -5.77
C VAL A 84 -2.67 -3.92 -5.41
N LEU A 85 -1.79 -4.01 -6.40
CA LEU A 85 -0.43 -3.51 -6.33
C LEU A 85 -0.31 -2.39 -7.35
N GLN A 86 0.06 -1.22 -6.86
CA GLN A 86 0.41 -0.05 -7.66
C GLN A 86 1.93 0.16 -7.58
N LEU A 87 2.53 0.47 -8.73
CA LEU A 87 3.95 0.77 -8.86
C LEU A 87 4.11 2.12 -9.56
N GLY A 88 5.16 2.84 -9.18
CA GLY A 88 5.37 4.20 -9.64
C GLY A 88 6.67 4.82 -9.16
N SER A 89 6.69 6.14 -9.11
CA SER A 89 7.80 6.90 -8.54
C SER A 89 7.32 8.19 -7.88
N SER A 90 8.09 8.65 -6.89
CA SER A 90 7.90 9.88 -6.12
C SER A 90 9.23 10.56 -5.92
N ASP A 91 9.38 11.82 -6.34
CA ASP A 91 10.64 12.57 -6.22
C ASP A 91 11.85 11.80 -6.79
N GLY A 92 11.63 11.01 -7.84
CA GLY A 92 12.64 10.16 -8.48
C GLY A 92 13.00 8.85 -7.75
N LEU A 93 12.33 8.56 -6.63
CA LEU A 93 12.45 7.30 -5.89
C LEU A 93 11.32 6.34 -6.28
N PRO A 94 11.53 5.01 -6.27
CA PRO A 94 10.47 4.04 -6.54
C PRO A 94 9.35 4.12 -5.49
N LEU A 95 8.10 4.19 -5.96
CA LEU A 95 6.91 4.14 -5.14
C LEU A 95 6.22 2.78 -5.34
N ARG A 96 5.79 2.17 -4.24
CA ARG A 96 4.97 0.96 -4.22
C ARG A 96 3.81 1.17 -3.25
N ALA A 97 2.59 0.91 -3.70
CA ALA A 97 1.43 0.86 -2.84
C ALA A 97 0.68 -0.47 -2.96
N GLU A 98 0.16 -0.93 -1.82
CA GLU A 98 -0.62 -2.16 -1.73
C GLU A 98 -1.97 -1.86 -1.07
N VAL A 99 -3.05 -2.14 -1.81
CA VAL A 99 -4.42 -2.11 -1.28
C VAL A 99 -4.89 -3.54 -1.07
N THR A 100 -5.34 -3.88 0.14
CA THR A 100 -5.79 -5.24 0.49
C THR A 100 -7.10 -5.20 1.25
N LEU A 101 -8.13 -5.87 0.74
CA LEU A 101 -9.38 -6.07 1.48
C LEU A 101 -9.14 -6.99 2.68
N LEU A 102 -9.43 -6.50 3.88
CA LEU A 102 -9.34 -7.29 5.10
C LEU A 102 -10.57 -8.20 5.28
N PRO A 103 -10.43 -9.33 6.00
CA PRO A 103 -11.55 -10.25 6.25
C PRO A 103 -12.64 -9.70 7.17
N GLU A 104 -12.29 -8.71 7.98
CA GLU A 104 -13.18 -8.13 8.98
C GLU A 104 -13.91 -6.92 8.44
N THR A 105 -15.08 -6.69 9.01
CA THR A 105 -15.88 -5.49 8.84
C THR A 105 -15.83 -4.67 10.13
N LYS A 106 -16.07 -3.37 10.02
CA LYS A 106 -16.19 -2.46 11.16
C LYS A 106 -17.64 -1.99 11.25
N THR A 107 -18.11 -1.67 12.45
CA THR A 107 -19.40 -0.99 12.63
C THR A 107 -19.13 0.47 12.95
N VAL A 108 -19.71 1.37 12.16
CA VAL A 108 -19.65 2.83 12.37
C VAL A 108 -21.03 3.33 12.76
N GLU A 109 -21.11 4.15 13.82
CA GLU A 109 -22.34 4.81 14.24
C GLU A 109 -22.53 6.11 13.45
N LEU A 110 -23.58 6.18 12.64
CA LEU A 110 -23.95 7.33 11.83
C LEU A 110 -25.38 7.77 12.20
N ASP A 111 -25.53 8.97 12.76
CA ASP A 111 -26.83 9.53 13.19
C ASP A 111 -27.67 8.59 14.08
N GLY A 112 -26.99 7.85 14.96
CA GLY A 112 -27.61 6.89 15.87
C GLY A 112 -28.05 5.57 15.20
N LYS A 113 -27.53 5.28 14.00
CA LYS A 113 -27.68 4.01 13.32
C LYS A 113 -26.31 3.36 13.11
N ALA A 114 -26.22 2.07 13.40
CA ALA A 114 -25.07 1.27 13.05
C ALA A 114 -25.05 0.96 11.54
N VAL A 115 -23.95 1.29 10.87
CA VAL A 115 -23.63 0.91 9.49
C VAL A 115 -22.42 -0.01 9.51
N GLU A 116 -22.53 -1.19 8.89
CA GLU A 116 -21.39 -2.08 8.69
C GLU A 116 -20.59 -1.62 7.47
N VAL A 117 -19.27 -1.49 7.62
CA VAL A 117 -18.35 -1.03 6.57
C VAL A 117 -17.27 -2.09 6.32
N LEU A 118 -16.82 -2.19 5.07
CA LEU A 118 -15.61 -2.93 4.71
C LEU A 118 -14.38 -2.24 5.29
N VAL A 119 -13.35 -3.02 5.62
CA VAL A 119 -12.03 -2.51 5.98
C VAL A 119 -11.07 -2.83 4.85
N SER A 120 -10.52 -1.80 4.21
CA SER A 120 -9.42 -1.92 3.24
C SER A 120 -8.14 -1.46 3.92
N GLN A 121 -7.04 -2.18 3.71
CA GLN A 121 -5.73 -1.80 4.21
C GLN A 121 -4.89 -1.25 3.06
N TYR A 122 -4.42 -0.02 3.20
CA TYR A 122 -3.43 0.61 2.34
C TYR A 122 -2.05 0.52 3.01
N ILE A 123 -1.00 0.19 2.26
CA ILE A 123 0.39 0.35 2.69
C ILE A 123 1.21 0.90 1.53
N ALA A 124 1.89 2.03 1.75
CA ALA A 124 2.82 2.63 0.81
C ALA A 124 4.27 2.47 1.25
N PHE A 125 5.15 2.35 0.26
CA PHE A 125 6.59 2.27 0.43
C PHE A 125 7.29 3.23 -0.53
N LEU A 126 8.27 3.96 -0.03
CA LEU A 126 9.16 4.81 -0.83
C LEU A 126 10.58 4.28 -0.74
N ASP A 127 11.17 3.94 -1.88
CA ASP A 127 12.49 3.29 -1.98
C ASP A 127 12.63 2.01 -1.12
N GLY A 128 11.51 1.34 -0.83
CA GLY A 128 11.44 0.13 -0.02
C GLY A 128 11.18 0.36 1.48
N ASP A 129 11.27 1.59 1.96
CA ASP A 129 10.92 1.95 3.33
C ASP A 129 9.42 2.20 3.46
N ILE A 130 8.82 1.76 4.57
CA ILE A 130 7.41 2.03 4.84
C ILE A 130 7.18 3.54 4.98
N LEU A 131 6.27 4.05 4.17
CA LEU A 131 5.90 5.46 4.12
C LEU A 131 4.61 5.71 4.90
N GLU A 132 3.60 4.88 4.65
CA GLU A 132 2.27 5.01 5.23
C GLU A 132 1.64 3.63 5.37
N ALA A 133 0.79 3.48 6.39
CA ALA A 133 -0.23 2.46 6.38
C ALA A 133 -1.56 3.07 6.86
N ALA A 134 -2.67 2.66 6.23
CA ALA A 134 -4.00 3.11 6.61
C ALA A 134 -5.00 1.95 6.65
N LEU A 135 -6.06 2.13 7.43
CA LEU A 135 -7.26 1.31 7.41
C LEU A 135 -8.45 2.16 6.98
N ASP A 136 -8.85 2.00 5.73
CA ASP A 136 -9.97 2.70 5.11
C ASP A 136 -11.30 1.98 5.33
N PHE A 137 -12.37 2.75 5.50
CA PHE A 137 -13.71 2.24 5.77
C PHE A 137 -14.70 2.55 4.64
N TYR A 138 -15.18 1.54 3.93
CA TYR A 138 -16.05 1.72 2.76
C TYR A 138 -17.41 1.04 2.89
N ALA A 139 -18.45 1.65 2.33
CA ALA A 139 -19.78 1.05 2.19
C ALA A 139 -20.46 1.48 0.88
N GLN A 140 -21.36 0.66 0.35
CA GLN A 140 -22.20 1.04 -0.79
C GLN A 140 -23.63 1.38 -0.32
N ALA A 141 -24.14 2.51 -0.79
CA ALA A 141 -25.53 2.90 -0.58
C ALA A 141 -26.48 2.12 -1.51
N ASP A 142 -27.77 2.12 -1.17
CA ASP A 142 -28.82 1.39 -1.88
C ASP A 142 -29.04 1.88 -3.34
N ASP A 143 -28.55 3.07 -3.68
CA ASP A 143 -28.55 3.64 -5.03
C ASP A 143 -27.35 3.20 -5.90
N GLY A 144 -26.39 2.47 -5.31
CA GLY A 144 -25.20 1.97 -5.98
C GLY A 144 -23.96 2.86 -5.85
N ALA A 145 -24.06 4.05 -5.24
CA ALA A 145 -22.89 4.88 -4.97
C ALA A 145 -22.04 4.26 -3.84
N ALA A 146 -20.72 4.30 -3.99
CA ALA A 146 -19.79 3.91 -2.93
C ALA A 146 -19.44 5.14 -2.07
N TRP A 147 -19.33 4.91 -0.77
CA TRP A 147 -19.12 5.93 0.26
C TRP A 147 -17.93 5.58 1.13
N TYR A 148 -17.16 6.62 1.49
CA TYR A 148 -16.02 6.57 2.37
C TYR A 148 -16.42 7.07 3.76
N PHE A 149 -16.22 6.22 4.76
CA PHE A 149 -16.56 6.45 6.16
C PHE A 149 -15.37 6.92 6.99
N GLY A 150 -14.21 7.06 6.38
CA GLY A 150 -12.97 7.54 6.99
C GLY A 150 -11.90 6.47 7.10
N GLU A 151 -10.84 6.82 7.83
CA GLU A 151 -9.60 6.05 7.91
C GLU A 151 -8.90 6.20 9.27
N ASP A 152 -8.14 5.17 9.62
CA ASP A 152 -7.10 5.24 10.64
C ASP A 152 -5.73 5.26 9.92
N VAL A 153 -5.04 6.41 9.90
CA VAL A 153 -3.78 6.66 9.16
C VAL A 153 -2.57 6.59 10.08
N PHE A 154 -1.47 6.02 9.59
CA PHE A 154 -0.20 5.93 10.29
C PHE A 154 0.93 6.34 9.33
N ASN A 155 1.42 7.58 9.48
CA ASN A 155 2.53 8.12 8.67
C ASN A 155 3.85 7.74 9.32
N TYR A 156 4.80 7.21 8.54
CA TYR A 156 6.06 6.68 9.04
C TYR A 156 7.26 7.57 8.70
N GLU A 157 8.12 7.80 9.70
CA GLU A 157 9.47 8.35 9.55
C GLU A 157 10.45 7.46 10.30
N ASP A 158 11.58 7.10 9.68
CA ASP A 158 12.60 6.23 10.27
C ASP A 158 12.01 4.93 10.90
N GLY A 159 11.00 4.36 10.24
CA GLY A 159 10.32 3.13 10.68
C GLY A 159 9.40 3.29 11.91
N LEU A 160 9.16 4.51 12.38
CA LEU A 160 8.25 4.83 13.48
C LEU A 160 7.07 5.65 12.98
N VAL A 161 5.92 5.49 13.64
CA VAL A 161 4.77 6.37 13.38
C VAL A 161 5.14 7.78 13.85
N ALA A 162 5.23 8.72 12.91
CA ALA A 162 5.50 10.13 13.14
C ALA A 162 4.24 10.85 13.61
N ASP A 163 3.14 10.65 12.89
CA ASP A 163 1.82 11.19 13.19
C ASP A 163 0.70 10.28 12.63
N ASN A 164 -0.55 10.72 12.81
CA ASN A 164 -1.74 10.04 12.30
C ASN A 164 -2.60 11.05 11.51
N ASP A 165 -1.96 12.08 10.95
CA ASP A 165 -2.66 13.12 10.21
C ASP A 165 -3.35 12.50 9.00
N GLY A 166 -4.57 12.95 8.73
CA GLY A 166 -5.50 12.29 7.80
C GLY A 166 -6.46 11.30 8.48
N THR A 167 -6.27 10.93 9.76
CA THR A 167 -7.26 10.07 10.47
C THR A 167 -8.58 10.79 10.70
N TRP A 168 -9.68 10.19 10.23
CA TRP A 168 -11.04 10.70 10.47
C TRP A 168 -12.09 9.56 10.46
N LEU A 169 -13.25 9.80 11.05
CA LEU A 169 -14.35 8.83 11.05
C LEU A 169 -15.71 9.52 10.94
N ALA A 170 -16.53 9.03 10.02
CA ALA A 170 -17.92 9.43 9.85
C ALA A 170 -18.72 9.25 11.17
N GLY A 171 -19.60 10.20 11.47
CA GLY A 171 -20.36 10.25 12.72
C GLY A 171 -19.58 10.78 13.93
N ARG A 172 -18.24 10.72 13.91
CA ARG A 172 -17.37 11.37 14.91
C ARG A 172 -16.95 12.76 14.48
N ASP A 173 -16.36 12.87 13.28
CA ASP A 173 -15.72 14.10 12.81
C ASP A 173 -16.57 14.85 11.77
N GLY A 174 -17.42 14.12 11.04
CA GLY A 174 -18.26 14.67 9.98
C GLY A 174 -19.13 13.61 9.30
N PRO A 175 -19.80 13.95 8.20
CA PRO A 175 -20.52 12.97 7.39
C PRO A 175 -19.55 12.06 6.61
N PRO A 176 -19.98 10.87 6.16
CA PRO A 176 -19.23 10.14 5.14
C PRO A 176 -19.20 10.94 3.82
N GLY A 177 -18.19 10.73 3.00
CA GLY A 177 -18.10 11.27 1.65
C GLY A 177 -18.45 10.22 0.60
N MET A 178 -18.90 10.65 -0.59
CA MET A 178 -19.11 9.73 -1.70
C MET A 178 -17.76 9.51 -2.38
N ILE A 179 -17.21 8.29 -2.38
CA ILE A 179 -15.92 8.01 -3.06
C ILE A 179 -16.12 7.80 -4.56
N MET A 180 -17.24 7.20 -4.96
CA MET A 180 -17.56 6.92 -6.36
C MET A 180 -19.06 6.90 -6.61
N PRO A 181 -19.60 7.77 -7.50
CA PRO A 181 -21.00 7.72 -7.92
C PRO A 181 -21.37 6.36 -8.55
N ALA A 182 -22.67 6.02 -8.52
CA ALA A 182 -23.16 4.78 -9.12
C ALA A 182 -22.98 4.72 -10.65
N ASP A 183 -23.12 5.88 -11.31
CA ASP A 183 -23.03 6.04 -12.77
C ASP A 183 -22.46 7.44 -13.10
N PRO A 184 -21.15 7.67 -12.89
CA PRO A 184 -20.55 8.99 -13.03
C PRO A 184 -20.60 9.49 -14.48
N GLN A 185 -21.13 10.69 -14.67
CA GLN A 185 -21.18 11.39 -15.95
C GLN A 185 -20.12 12.49 -16.01
N VAL A 186 -19.67 12.84 -17.22
CA VAL A 186 -18.76 13.97 -17.41
C VAL A 186 -19.40 15.26 -16.90
N GLY A 187 -18.67 15.97 -16.03
CA GLY A 187 -19.15 17.17 -15.35
C GLY A 187 -19.76 16.93 -13.97
N ASP A 188 -20.02 15.69 -13.58
CA ASP A 188 -20.43 15.38 -12.20
C ASP A 188 -19.32 15.78 -11.23
N VAL A 189 -19.74 16.33 -10.09
CA VAL A 189 -18.87 16.70 -8.97
C VAL A 189 -19.30 15.96 -7.71
N TRP A 190 -18.36 15.42 -6.96
CA TRP A 190 -18.61 14.82 -5.65
C TRP A 190 -17.42 15.03 -4.71
N ARG A 191 -17.59 14.67 -3.44
CA ARG A 191 -16.56 14.81 -2.41
C ARG A 191 -16.32 13.47 -1.69
N PRO A 192 -15.18 12.81 -1.97
CA PRO A 192 -14.70 11.66 -1.18
C PRO A 192 -14.47 12.01 0.28
N GLU A 193 -13.99 13.24 0.53
CA GLU A 193 -13.72 13.78 1.85
C GLU A 193 -14.32 15.19 1.94
N ASN A 194 -15.08 15.48 3.01
CA ASN A 194 -15.92 16.68 3.08
C ASN A 194 -15.90 17.35 4.47
N ILE A 195 -14.76 17.28 5.17
CA ILE A 195 -14.59 17.85 6.51
C ILE A 195 -13.53 18.94 6.48
N CYS A 196 -13.94 20.14 6.08
CA CYS A 196 -13.02 21.25 5.87
C CYS A 196 -12.22 21.60 7.13
N GLY A 197 -10.91 21.75 6.97
CA GLY A 197 -9.95 21.94 8.07
C GLY A 197 -9.47 20.65 8.72
N LEU A 198 -9.99 19.48 8.31
CA LEU A 198 -9.49 18.16 8.71
C LEU A 198 -9.07 17.33 7.49
N VAL A 199 -10.03 17.02 6.61
CA VAL A 199 -9.86 16.24 5.38
C VAL A 199 -10.82 16.75 4.32
N PHE A 200 -10.33 17.02 3.11
CA PHE A 200 -11.18 17.58 2.07
C PHE A 200 -10.64 17.29 0.67
N GLU A 201 -11.51 16.71 -0.14
CA GLU A 201 -11.29 16.43 -1.55
C GLU A 201 -12.57 16.75 -2.34
N GLN A 202 -12.42 17.33 -3.52
CA GLN A 202 -13.53 17.50 -4.46
C GLN A 202 -13.14 16.98 -5.83
N VAL A 203 -13.87 15.98 -6.31
CA VAL A 203 -13.62 15.32 -7.57
C VAL A 203 -14.56 15.87 -8.65
N THR A 204 -14.02 16.10 -9.85
CA THR A 204 -14.79 16.41 -11.05
C THR A 204 -14.53 15.37 -12.13
N ALA A 205 -15.58 14.72 -12.64
CA ALA A 205 -15.45 13.81 -13.78
C ALA A 205 -15.07 14.57 -15.06
N ARG A 206 -13.88 14.29 -15.60
CA ARG A 206 -13.33 14.95 -16.80
C ARG A 206 -13.63 14.19 -18.07
N SER A 207 -13.56 12.87 -18.05
CA SER A 207 -13.85 12.02 -19.21
C SER A 207 -14.30 10.64 -18.77
N ALA A 208 -15.25 10.05 -19.49
CA ALA A 208 -15.81 8.74 -19.18
C ALA A 208 -15.79 7.84 -20.43
N GLY A 209 -15.78 6.52 -20.21
CA GLY A 209 -15.77 5.53 -21.29
C GLY A 209 -14.43 5.38 -22.00
N LEU A 210 -13.33 5.81 -21.35
CA LEU A 210 -11.99 5.70 -21.89
C LEU A 210 -11.53 4.23 -21.96
N THR A 211 -10.51 3.97 -22.77
CA THR A 211 -9.77 2.71 -22.74
C THR A 211 -8.35 2.98 -22.26
N VAL A 212 -7.92 2.24 -21.25
CA VAL A 212 -6.56 2.33 -20.66
C VAL A 212 -5.82 1.03 -20.86
N ASP A 213 -4.49 1.08 -20.90
CA ASP A 213 -3.66 -0.12 -21.00
C ASP A 213 -3.54 -0.79 -19.64
N GLY A 214 -4.23 -1.92 -19.46
CA GLY A 214 -4.24 -2.71 -18.23
C GLY A 214 -3.14 -3.77 -18.16
N PRO A 215 -2.97 -4.40 -16.99
CA PRO A 215 -1.98 -5.47 -16.76
C PRO A 215 -2.04 -6.66 -17.73
N ARG A 216 -3.21 -6.92 -18.35
CA ARG A 216 -3.44 -7.99 -19.34
C ARG A 216 -3.94 -7.47 -20.68
N GLY A 217 -3.71 -6.19 -20.96
CA GLY A 217 -4.18 -5.50 -22.15
C GLY A 217 -5.31 -4.49 -21.87
N PRO A 218 -5.96 -3.98 -22.94
CA PRO A 218 -6.83 -2.82 -22.83
C PRO A 218 -8.07 -3.02 -21.95
N VAL A 219 -8.35 -2.06 -21.07
CA VAL A 219 -9.51 -2.01 -20.17
C VAL A 219 -10.42 -0.86 -20.60
N ALA A 220 -11.61 -1.19 -21.09
CA ALA A 220 -12.60 -0.21 -21.50
C ALA A 220 -13.47 0.25 -20.32
N GLY A 221 -14.04 1.46 -20.44
CA GLY A 221 -14.97 2.01 -19.45
C GLY A 221 -14.29 2.80 -18.34
N ALA A 222 -13.03 3.20 -18.52
CA ALA A 222 -12.31 4.00 -17.55
C ALA A 222 -12.87 5.42 -17.42
N LEU A 223 -12.71 5.99 -16.24
CA LEU A 223 -13.11 7.33 -15.83
C LEU A 223 -11.85 8.12 -15.48
N LEU A 224 -11.62 9.24 -16.16
CA LEU A 224 -10.62 10.23 -15.78
C LEU A 224 -11.31 11.32 -14.96
N VAL A 225 -10.76 11.61 -13.80
CA VAL A 225 -11.23 12.66 -12.90
C VAL A 225 -10.11 13.64 -12.58
N GLU A 226 -10.49 14.85 -12.19
CA GLU A 226 -9.59 15.82 -11.58
C GLU A 226 -10.04 16.04 -10.14
N GLU A 227 -9.14 15.87 -9.19
CA GLU A 227 -9.37 15.96 -7.75
C GLU A 227 -8.71 17.22 -7.20
N LEU A 228 -9.50 18.06 -6.53
CA LEU A 228 -9.04 19.22 -5.79
C LEU A 228 -8.75 18.82 -4.34
N HIS A 229 -7.51 19.08 -3.90
CA HIS A 229 -7.02 18.80 -2.56
C HIS A 229 -7.22 19.97 -1.59
N MET A 230 -7.06 19.71 -0.29
CA MET A 230 -7.20 20.74 0.75
C MET A 230 -6.13 21.84 0.68
N ASP A 231 -5.02 21.62 -0.02
CA ASP A 231 -3.97 22.61 -0.26
C ASP A 231 -4.24 23.49 -1.50
N GLY A 232 -5.36 23.26 -2.18
CA GLY A 232 -5.78 24.00 -3.37
C GLY A 232 -5.14 23.52 -4.68
N LEU A 233 -4.33 22.45 -4.64
CA LEU A 233 -3.77 21.83 -5.83
C LEU A 233 -4.73 20.80 -6.42
N PHE A 234 -4.51 20.50 -7.71
CA PHE A 234 -5.29 19.54 -8.45
C PHE A 234 -4.42 18.35 -8.87
N GLU A 235 -5.02 17.17 -8.86
CA GLU A 235 -4.44 15.94 -9.36
C GLU A 235 -5.39 15.26 -10.36
N GLU A 236 -4.83 14.60 -11.37
CA GLU A 236 -5.60 13.70 -12.23
C GLU A 236 -5.56 12.27 -11.66
N LYS A 237 -6.72 11.64 -11.57
CA LYS A 237 -6.85 10.21 -11.23
C LYS A 237 -7.63 9.49 -12.31
N THR A 238 -7.24 8.26 -12.58
CA THR A 238 -7.97 7.38 -13.50
C THR A 238 -8.52 6.20 -12.72
N TYR A 239 -9.81 5.93 -12.87
CA TYR A 239 -10.48 4.74 -12.33
C TYR A 239 -10.81 3.79 -13.48
N ALA A 240 -10.58 2.49 -13.30
CA ALA A 240 -10.86 1.49 -14.33
C ALA A 240 -11.77 0.37 -13.80
N PRO A 241 -12.74 -0.13 -14.59
CA PRO A 241 -13.65 -1.17 -14.14
C PRO A 241 -12.93 -2.42 -13.64
N GLY A 242 -13.27 -2.87 -12.43
CA GLY A 242 -12.65 -4.02 -11.78
C GLY A 242 -11.34 -3.72 -11.04
N TYR A 243 -10.65 -2.63 -11.39
CA TYR A 243 -9.38 -2.25 -10.77
C TYR A 243 -9.54 -1.20 -9.67
N GLY A 244 -10.58 -0.37 -9.72
CA GLY A 244 -10.70 0.77 -8.82
C GLY A 244 -9.83 1.92 -9.28
N GLU A 245 -9.15 2.58 -8.33
CA GLU A 245 -8.14 3.61 -8.61
C GLU A 245 -6.98 3.01 -9.41
N PHE A 246 -6.96 3.28 -10.71
CA PHE A 246 -6.07 2.64 -11.68
C PHE A 246 -4.74 3.37 -11.83
N ALA A 247 -4.77 4.70 -11.77
CA ALA A 247 -3.58 5.53 -11.78
C ALA A 247 -3.84 6.85 -11.05
N ALA A 248 -2.82 7.36 -10.39
CA ALA A 248 -2.80 8.66 -9.71
C ALA A 248 -1.46 9.36 -9.97
N GLY A 249 -1.43 10.68 -9.85
CA GLY A 249 -0.25 11.51 -10.06
C GLY A 249 -0.13 12.15 -11.45
N SER A 250 0.98 12.85 -11.66
CA SER A 250 1.28 13.56 -12.91
C SER A 250 2.76 13.53 -13.28
N GLY A 251 3.05 13.40 -14.57
CA GLY A 251 4.43 13.45 -15.07
C GLY A 251 5.26 12.22 -14.69
N SER A 252 6.42 12.44 -14.05
CA SER A 252 7.26 11.36 -13.51
C SER A 252 6.80 10.83 -12.16
N ASP A 253 5.81 11.51 -11.57
CA ASP A 253 5.43 11.35 -10.18
C ASP A 253 4.02 10.81 -10.15
N GLY A 254 3.83 9.62 -9.59
CA GLY A 254 2.57 8.92 -9.59
C GLY A 254 2.74 7.42 -9.58
N GLU A 255 1.61 6.74 -9.59
CA GLU A 255 1.55 5.29 -9.53
C GLU A 255 0.45 4.75 -10.43
N THR A 256 0.61 3.50 -10.86
CA THR A 256 -0.33 2.82 -11.74
C THR A 256 -0.45 1.36 -11.31
N VAL A 257 -1.66 0.81 -11.44
CA VAL A 257 -1.91 -0.59 -11.11
C VAL A 257 -1.05 -1.51 -11.97
N ALA A 258 -0.16 -2.24 -11.31
CA ALA A 258 0.64 -3.31 -11.90
C ALA A 258 -0.14 -4.62 -11.99
N ILE A 259 -1.03 -4.87 -11.02
CA ILE A 259 -1.89 -6.04 -10.95
C ILE A 259 -3.04 -5.85 -9.94
N ALA A 260 -4.21 -6.44 -10.25
CA ALA A 260 -5.35 -6.52 -9.34
C ALA A 260 -5.93 -7.94 -9.26
N ILE A 261 -6.16 -8.45 -8.04
CA ILE A 261 -6.77 -9.77 -7.79
C ILE A 261 -8.19 -9.55 -7.27
N PRO A 262 -9.21 -10.20 -7.87
CA PRO A 262 -9.13 -11.34 -8.79
C PRO A 262 -9.12 -10.99 -10.28
N VAL A 263 -9.17 -9.71 -10.68
CA VAL A 263 -9.32 -9.34 -12.09
C VAL A 263 -8.25 -10.00 -12.97
N ASP A 264 -6.98 -9.97 -12.55
CA ASP A 264 -5.84 -10.51 -13.27
C ASP A 264 -5.46 -11.94 -12.90
N ALA A 265 -6.24 -12.57 -12.01
CA ALA A 265 -6.00 -13.94 -11.59
C ALA A 265 -6.05 -14.89 -12.80
N LEU A 266 -5.19 -15.89 -12.75
CA LEU A 266 -5.06 -16.96 -13.73
C LEU A 266 -5.37 -18.30 -13.07
N PRO A 267 -6.00 -19.23 -13.80
CA PRO A 267 -6.22 -20.57 -13.29
C PRO A 267 -4.90 -21.34 -13.21
N GLY A 268 -4.86 -22.36 -12.34
CA GLY A 268 -3.77 -23.33 -12.28
C GLY A 268 -2.87 -23.16 -11.05
N LEU A 269 -1.64 -23.62 -11.21
CA LEU A 269 -0.54 -23.45 -10.27
C LEU A 269 0.45 -22.43 -10.85
N PRO A 270 1.27 -21.77 -10.02
CA PRO A 270 2.36 -20.96 -10.51
C PRO A 270 3.22 -21.73 -11.53
N PRO A 271 3.63 -21.09 -12.65
CA PRO A 271 4.60 -21.67 -13.55
C PRO A 271 5.89 -22.01 -12.82
N LYS A 272 6.55 -23.09 -13.25
CA LYS A 272 7.78 -23.59 -12.60
C LYS A 272 8.86 -22.52 -12.56
N GLU A 273 8.90 -21.65 -13.57
CA GLU A 273 9.83 -20.55 -13.70
C GLU A 273 9.71 -19.55 -12.52
N LEU A 274 8.48 -19.25 -12.09
CA LEU A 274 8.28 -18.37 -10.92
C LEU A 274 8.69 -19.06 -9.61
N GLU A 275 8.49 -20.36 -9.50
CA GLU A 275 8.98 -21.15 -8.35
C GLU A 275 10.52 -21.18 -8.30
N ILE A 276 11.18 -21.31 -9.46
CA ILE A 276 12.65 -21.21 -9.57
C ILE A 276 13.12 -19.83 -9.13
N ILE A 277 12.44 -18.76 -9.55
CA ILE A 277 12.82 -17.39 -9.19
C ILE A 277 12.70 -17.17 -7.67
N SER A 278 11.54 -17.47 -7.08
CA SER A 278 11.34 -17.25 -5.64
C SER A 278 12.17 -18.19 -4.77
N GLY A 279 12.31 -19.46 -5.16
CA GLY A 279 13.19 -20.43 -4.47
C GLY A 279 14.67 -20.04 -4.59
N GLY A 280 15.12 -19.70 -5.79
CA GLY A 280 16.49 -19.26 -6.05
C GLY A 280 16.86 -18.00 -5.26
N ALA A 281 15.96 -17.03 -5.15
CA ALA A 281 16.18 -15.84 -4.34
C ALA A 281 16.35 -16.17 -2.85
N ALA A 282 15.53 -17.09 -2.32
CA ALA A 282 15.68 -17.58 -0.96
C ALA A 282 17.00 -18.31 -0.73
N ASP A 283 17.41 -19.16 -1.68
CA ASP A 283 18.67 -19.92 -1.64
C ASP A 283 19.88 -18.97 -1.71
N ILE A 284 19.87 -17.98 -2.60
CA ILE A 284 20.94 -16.97 -2.72
C ILE A 284 21.10 -16.21 -1.41
N PHE A 285 20.00 -15.80 -0.78
CA PHE A 285 20.04 -15.09 0.49
C PHE A 285 20.77 -15.88 1.58
N ASP A 286 20.49 -17.19 1.68
CA ASP A 286 21.10 -18.06 2.69
C ASP A 286 22.55 -18.44 2.30
N ALA A 287 22.82 -18.72 1.01
CA ALA A 287 24.16 -19.04 0.49
C ALA A 287 25.15 -17.86 0.56
N ALA A 288 24.69 -16.64 0.29
CA ALA A 288 25.51 -15.44 0.39
C ALA A 288 25.97 -15.16 1.83
N GLN A 289 25.14 -15.50 2.83
CA GLN A 289 25.52 -15.43 4.24
C GLN A 289 26.64 -16.42 4.60
N ALA A 290 26.68 -17.58 3.93
CA ALA A 290 27.71 -18.60 4.08
C ALA A 290 28.92 -18.39 3.14
N GLU A 291 28.92 -17.33 2.33
CA GLU A 291 29.91 -17.04 1.28
C GLU A 291 30.08 -18.20 0.26
N GLU A 292 29.00 -18.94 0.01
CA GLU A 292 28.97 -20.04 -0.96
C GLU A 292 28.77 -19.52 -2.40
N TRP A 293 29.75 -18.77 -2.90
CA TRP A 293 29.65 -18.02 -4.16
C TRP A 293 29.35 -18.88 -5.39
N ASP A 294 29.82 -20.13 -5.44
CA ASP A 294 29.51 -21.05 -6.54
C ASP A 294 28.01 -21.40 -6.56
N ALA A 295 27.39 -21.56 -5.38
CA ALA A 295 25.95 -21.79 -5.26
C ALA A 295 25.16 -20.52 -5.63
N VAL A 296 25.61 -19.36 -5.16
CA VAL A 296 25.01 -18.05 -5.52
C VAL A 296 25.00 -17.86 -7.04
N LEU A 297 26.13 -18.07 -7.71
CA LEU A 297 26.25 -17.92 -9.17
C LEU A 297 25.37 -18.92 -9.93
N ALA A 298 25.27 -20.16 -9.44
CA ALA A 298 24.41 -21.18 -10.04
C ALA A 298 22.93 -20.74 -9.96
N SER A 299 22.46 -20.31 -8.80
CA SER A 299 21.09 -19.84 -8.62
C SER A 299 20.78 -18.58 -9.44
N VAL A 300 21.69 -17.60 -9.51
CA VAL A 300 21.51 -16.39 -10.36
C VAL A 300 21.32 -16.78 -11.82
N THR A 301 22.12 -17.73 -12.32
CA THR A 301 22.02 -18.22 -13.70
C THR A 301 20.67 -18.91 -13.94
N GLU A 302 20.27 -19.80 -13.03
CA GLU A 302 19.00 -20.53 -13.15
C GLU A 302 17.80 -19.58 -13.10
N MET A 303 17.82 -18.56 -12.24
CA MET A 303 16.78 -17.53 -12.16
C MET A 303 16.71 -16.69 -13.44
N ALA A 304 17.85 -16.29 -14.01
CA ALA A 304 17.90 -15.52 -15.25
C ALA A 304 17.33 -16.31 -16.45
N ASP A 305 17.64 -17.61 -16.54
CA ASP A 305 17.11 -18.50 -17.57
C ASP A 305 15.59 -18.73 -17.39
N ALA A 306 15.15 -18.95 -16.15
CA ALA A 306 13.73 -19.07 -15.82
C ALA A 306 12.96 -17.79 -16.17
N TRP A 307 13.51 -16.62 -15.84
CA TRP A 307 12.89 -15.33 -16.16
C TRP A 307 12.80 -15.09 -17.66
N THR A 308 13.88 -15.38 -18.40
CA THR A 308 13.89 -15.30 -19.86
C THR A 308 12.78 -16.15 -20.48
N THR A 309 12.57 -17.37 -19.95
CA THR A 309 11.50 -18.27 -20.41
C THR A 309 10.12 -17.73 -20.04
N PHE A 310 9.93 -17.25 -18.81
CA PHE A 310 8.64 -16.77 -18.34
C PHE A 310 8.18 -15.50 -19.07
N LYS A 311 9.10 -14.55 -19.32
CA LYS A 311 8.77 -13.24 -19.89
C LYS A 311 8.44 -13.27 -21.38
N GLU A 312 8.67 -14.40 -22.07
CA GLU A 312 8.08 -14.64 -23.39
C GLU A 312 6.54 -14.82 -23.34
N GLY A 313 5.99 -15.04 -22.15
CA GLY A 313 4.56 -15.16 -21.88
C GLY A 313 3.86 -13.82 -21.66
N ASP A 314 2.78 -13.88 -20.87
CA ASP A 314 1.91 -12.73 -20.56
C ASP A 314 2.32 -12.07 -19.23
N ALA A 315 3.57 -11.63 -19.09
CA ALA A 315 4.00 -10.91 -17.89
C ALA A 315 3.40 -9.48 -17.90
N PRO A 316 2.77 -9.01 -16.80
CA PRO A 316 2.28 -7.64 -16.74
C PRO A 316 3.45 -6.64 -16.91
N PRO A 317 3.35 -5.61 -17.77
CA PRO A 317 4.49 -4.77 -18.13
C PRO A 317 5.24 -4.14 -16.95
N LEU A 318 4.52 -3.65 -15.93
CA LEU A 318 5.14 -3.06 -14.75
C LEU A 318 5.88 -4.11 -13.89
N LEU A 319 5.35 -5.33 -13.80
CA LEU A 319 6.00 -6.43 -13.08
C LEU A 319 7.18 -7.01 -13.86
N GLU A 320 7.12 -6.98 -15.20
CA GLU A 320 8.25 -7.33 -16.06
C GLU A 320 9.43 -6.38 -15.82
N ALA A 321 9.17 -5.08 -15.85
CA ALA A 321 10.19 -4.06 -15.58
C ALA A 321 10.77 -4.18 -14.15
N GLN A 322 9.91 -4.43 -13.15
CA GLN A 322 10.32 -4.65 -11.77
C GLN A 322 11.26 -5.86 -11.65
N MET A 323 10.92 -6.99 -12.27
CA MET A 323 11.74 -8.21 -12.24
C MET A 323 13.06 -8.04 -13.00
N ASP A 324 13.04 -7.43 -14.19
CA ASP A 324 14.25 -7.12 -14.95
C ASP A 324 15.22 -6.26 -14.11
N SER A 325 14.69 -5.23 -13.43
CA SER A 325 15.48 -4.38 -12.53
C SER A 325 16.04 -5.15 -11.32
N ALA A 326 15.21 -5.98 -10.68
CA ALA A 326 15.61 -6.77 -9.52
C ALA A 326 16.73 -7.77 -9.85
N LEU A 327 16.63 -8.48 -10.98
CA LEU A 327 17.65 -9.42 -11.43
C LEU A 327 18.94 -8.71 -11.88
N ALA A 328 18.84 -7.53 -12.50
CA ALA A 328 20.00 -6.72 -12.84
C ALA A 328 20.75 -6.25 -11.57
N ARG A 329 20.01 -5.79 -10.55
CA ARG A 329 20.58 -5.42 -9.24
C ARG A 329 21.25 -6.60 -8.56
N LEU A 330 20.62 -7.78 -8.61
CA LEU A 330 21.18 -9.01 -8.05
C LEU A 330 22.47 -9.42 -8.77
N ALA A 331 22.49 -9.40 -10.10
CA ALA A 331 23.70 -9.69 -10.87
C ALA A 331 24.84 -8.73 -10.51
N GLY A 332 24.57 -7.43 -10.44
CA GLY A 332 25.56 -6.42 -10.05
C GLY A 332 26.11 -6.61 -8.63
N ALA A 333 25.25 -6.91 -7.65
CA ALA A 333 25.69 -7.19 -6.28
C ALA A 333 26.60 -8.44 -6.19
N VAL A 334 26.31 -9.45 -6.99
CA VAL A 334 27.12 -10.70 -7.03
C VAL A 334 28.52 -10.47 -7.61
N GLU A 335 28.67 -9.52 -8.55
CA GLU A 335 30.00 -9.12 -9.05
C GLU A 335 30.89 -8.54 -7.96
N GLY A 336 30.30 -7.75 -7.05
CA GLY A 336 30.99 -7.18 -5.89
C GLY A 336 31.36 -8.20 -4.81
N ARG A 337 30.66 -9.34 -4.77
CA ARG A 337 30.78 -10.37 -3.72
C ARG A 337 30.61 -9.82 -2.30
N GLU A 338 29.72 -8.84 -2.15
CA GLU A 338 29.37 -8.29 -0.85
C GLU A 338 28.12 -8.97 -0.33
N SER A 339 28.27 -9.84 0.68
CA SER A 339 27.16 -10.66 1.20
C SER A 339 25.96 -9.84 1.64
N ALA A 340 26.15 -8.64 2.19
CA ALA A 340 25.05 -7.75 2.59
C ALA A 340 24.25 -7.27 1.37
N GLU A 341 24.94 -6.77 0.34
CA GLU A 341 24.31 -6.27 -0.89
C GLU A 341 23.61 -7.39 -1.66
N VAL A 342 24.22 -8.57 -1.76
CA VAL A 342 23.63 -9.74 -2.43
C VAL A 342 22.36 -10.19 -1.72
N ARG A 343 22.35 -10.20 -0.38
CA ARG A 343 21.17 -10.56 0.41
C ARG A 343 20.04 -9.55 0.25
N GLN A 344 20.36 -8.25 0.22
CA GLN A 344 19.37 -7.22 -0.06
C GLN A 344 18.82 -7.35 -1.49
N ALA A 345 19.67 -7.58 -2.48
CA ALA A 345 19.25 -7.77 -3.86
C ALA A 345 18.38 -9.03 -4.06
N ALA A 346 18.67 -10.10 -3.32
CA ALA A 346 17.84 -11.30 -3.31
C ALA A 346 16.43 -11.04 -2.75
N ILE A 347 16.28 -10.15 -1.77
CA ILE A 347 14.96 -9.74 -1.26
C ILE A 347 14.14 -9.05 -2.35
N TYR A 348 14.71 -8.13 -3.13
CA TYR A 348 13.98 -7.50 -4.23
C TYR A 348 13.57 -8.50 -5.32
N ALA A 349 14.45 -9.45 -5.66
CA ALA A 349 14.11 -10.51 -6.62
C ALA A 349 12.99 -11.42 -6.09
N ALA A 350 13.01 -11.76 -4.79
CA ALA A 350 11.95 -12.52 -4.16
C ALA A 350 10.62 -11.75 -4.14
N GLN A 351 10.62 -10.44 -3.85
CA GLN A 351 9.43 -9.60 -3.87
C GLN A 351 8.80 -9.57 -5.27
N ALA A 352 9.60 -9.29 -6.32
CA ALA A 352 9.12 -9.28 -7.69
C ALA A 352 8.56 -10.65 -8.12
N GLY A 353 9.17 -11.75 -7.65
CA GLY A 353 8.67 -13.10 -7.89
C GLY A 353 7.31 -13.35 -7.23
N LEU A 354 7.13 -12.89 -5.98
CA LEU A 354 5.86 -13.00 -5.26
C LEU A 354 4.75 -12.16 -5.92
N ASP A 355 5.08 -10.97 -6.42
CA ASP A 355 4.13 -10.09 -7.12
C ASP A 355 3.59 -10.77 -8.39
N LEU A 356 4.45 -11.42 -9.17
CA LEU A 356 4.04 -12.22 -10.34
C LEU A 356 3.17 -13.43 -9.93
N GLN A 357 3.46 -14.04 -8.77
CA GLN A 357 2.72 -15.18 -8.26
C GLN A 357 1.32 -14.85 -7.72
N LEU A 358 1.02 -13.57 -7.44
CA LEU A 358 -0.33 -13.13 -7.05
C LEU A 358 -1.40 -13.57 -8.05
N ARG A 359 -1.05 -13.71 -9.33
CA ARG A 359 -1.99 -14.20 -10.37
C ARG A 359 -2.43 -15.64 -10.15
N TYR A 360 -1.64 -16.46 -9.47
CA TYR A 360 -1.85 -17.92 -9.42
C TYR A 360 -2.21 -18.43 -8.03
N ARG A 361 -1.94 -17.63 -7.00
CA ARG A 361 -2.02 -18.01 -5.59
C ARG A 361 -3.09 -17.21 -4.87
N THR A 362 -3.55 -17.72 -3.73
CA THR A 362 -4.46 -16.95 -2.88
C THR A 362 -3.70 -15.85 -2.14
N ALA A 363 -4.39 -14.78 -1.74
CA ALA A 363 -3.79 -13.68 -0.97
C ALA A 363 -3.07 -14.19 0.29
N ALA A 364 -3.66 -15.14 1.03
CA ALA A 364 -3.03 -15.71 2.22
C ALA A 364 -1.78 -16.56 1.93
N GLU A 365 -1.75 -17.28 0.81
CA GLU A 365 -0.55 -18.02 0.42
C GLU A 365 0.61 -17.05 0.15
N THR A 366 0.34 -15.92 -0.51
CA THR A 366 1.36 -14.90 -0.79
C THR A 366 1.74 -14.09 0.44
N ASP A 367 0.79 -13.79 1.34
CA ASP A 367 1.07 -13.04 2.57
C ASP A 367 1.94 -13.84 3.56
N LEU A 368 1.78 -15.16 3.64
CA LEU A 368 2.71 -16.00 4.40
C LEU A 368 4.14 -15.89 3.86
N ASP A 369 4.33 -15.84 2.55
CA ASP A 369 5.69 -15.69 1.98
C ASP A 369 6.20 -14.25 2.14
N LEU A 370 5.34 -13.23 2.11
CA LEU A 370 5.72 -11.86 2.45
C LEU A 370 6.15 -11.74 3.92
N LEU A 371 5.53 -12.49 4.85
CA LEU A 371 6.00 -12.56 6.24
C LEU A 371 7.42 -13.15 6.35
N ASP A 372 7.78 -14.18 5.55
CA ASP A 372 9.16 -14.67 5.49
C ASP A 372 10.10 -13.62 4.90
N LEU A 373 9.68 -12.97 3.81
CA LEU A 373 10.45 -11.93 3.11
C LEU A 373 10.81 -10.76 4.03
N TRP A 374 9.84 -10.20 4.75
CA TRP A 374 10.08 -9.08 5.67
C TRP A 374 10.87 -9.50 6.91
N ALA A 375 10.78 -10.76 7.33
CA ALA A 375 11.67 -11.28 8.36
C ALA A 375 13.11 -11.42 7.85
N ARG A 376 13.34 -11.65 6.55
CA ARG A 376 14.67 -11.58 5.92
C ARG A 376 15.18 -10.15 5.86
N GLN A 377 14.33 -9.18 5.48
CA GLN A 377 14.67 -7.74 5.48
C GLN A 377 15.16 -7.30 6.86
N LEU A 378 14.41 -7.63 7.90
CA LEU A 378 14.75 -7.32 9.28
C LEU A 378 16.09 -7.95 9.74
N VAL A 379 16.53 -9.08 9.17
CA VAL A 379 17.88 -9.62 9.41
C VAL A 379 18.95 -8.78 8.71
N VAL A 380 18.70 -8.30 7.50
CA VAL A 380 19.63 -7.44 6.75
C VAL A 380 19.80 -6.11 7.49
N ASP A 381 18.71 -5.46 7.88
CA ASP A 381 18.73 -4.17 8.57
C ASP A 381 19.43 -4.29 9.93
N ALA A 382 19.10 -5.34 10.70
CA ALA A 382 19.73 -5.57 12.01
C ALA A 382 21.24 -5.86 11.88
N ALA A 383 21.66 -6.56 10.83
CA ALA A 383 23.08 -6.81 10.56
C ALA A 383 23.82 -5.53 10.15
N ALA A 384 23.15 -4.62 9.45
CA ALA A 384 23.67 -3.30 9.11
C ALA A 384 23.68 -2.32 10.30
N GLY A 385 22.99 -2.65 11.39
CA GLY A 385 22.76 -1.74 12.51
C GLY A 385 21.78 -0.61 12.17
N ASP A 386 21.00 -0.79 11.10
CA ASP A 386 19.98 0.15 10.69
C ASP A 386 18.75 0.02 11.59
N ARG A 387 18.65 0.94 12.54
CA ARG A 387 17.52 0.98 13.46
C ARG A 387 16.21 1.31 12.75
N GLY A 388 16.25 2.19 11.74
CA GLY A 388 15.06 2.64 11.01
C GLY A 388 14.46 1.49 10.22
N GLY A 389 15.27 0.82 9.40
CA GLY A 389 14.86 -0.38 8.65
C GLY A 389 14.32 -1.49 9.56
N VAL A 390 14.99 -1.78 10.69
CA VAL A 390 14.49 -2.78 11.66
C VAL A 390 13.10 -2.42 12.21
N LEU A 391 12.85 -1.16 12.51
CA LEU A 391 11.55 -0.69 13.02
C LEU A 391 10.49 -0.75 11.92
N GLY A 392 10.82 -0.28 10.72
CA GLY A 392 9.95 -0.31 9.55
C GLY A 392 9.54 -1.74 9.17
N ALA A 393 10.51 -2.64 8.99
CA ALA A 393 10.24 -4.05 8.69
C ALA A 393 9.38 -4.73 9.77
N ALA A 394 9.60 -4.41 11.05
CA ALA A 394 8.77 -4.92 12.14
C ALA A 394 7.34 -4.37 12.11
N ALA A 395 7.15 -3.12 11.67
CA ALA A 395 5.83 -2.53 11.46
C ALA A 395 5.10 -3.23 10.29
N VAL A 396 5.78 -3.46 9.17
CA VAL A 396 5.20 -4.14 8.00
C VAL A 396 4.76 -5.57 8.35
N LEU A 397 5.58 -6.32 9.11
CA LEU A 397 5.21 -7.65 9.60
C LEU A 397 3.90 -7.65 10.40
N LYS A 398 3.65 -6.59 11.19
CA LYS A 398 2.39 -6.44 11.94
C LYS A 398 1.22 -6.26 10.97
N TRP A 399 1.36 -5.40 9.96
CA TRP A 399 0.29 -5.14 9.01
C TRP A 399 -0.07 -6.37 8.15
N ILE A 400 0.95 -7.10 7.66
CA ILE A 400 0.73 -8.32 6.88
C ILE A 400 0.12 -9.43 7.75
N ARG A 401 0.47 -9.51 9.04
CA ARG A 401 -0.14 -10.48 9.97
C ARG A 401 -1.66 -10.37 10.01
N ASP A 402 -2.22 -9.17 9.91
CA ASP A 402 -3.67 -8.98 9.97
C ASP A 402 -4.37 -9.49 8.70
N ARG A 403 -3.66 -9.49 7.56
CA ARG A 403 -4.17 -10.04 6.28
C ARG A 403 -4.36 -11.56 6.32
N VAL A 404 -3.44 -12.29 6.95
CA VAL A 404 -3.47 -13.77 6.99
C VAL A 404 -4.52 -14.34 7.96
N ALA A 405 -5.07 -13.53 8.86
CA ALA A 405 -5.92 -13.98 9.96
C ALA A 405 -7.18 -14.74 9.50
N ARG A 406 -7.64 -14.53 8.26
CA ARG A 406 -8.81 -15.21 7.67
C ARG A 406 -8.58 -16.68 7.36
N ASP A 407 -7.39 -16.98 6.85
CA ASP A 407 -7.14 -18.18 6.05
C ASP A 407 -6.24 -19.18 6.75
N VAL A 408 -5.69 -18.79 7.91
CA VAL A 408 -4.99 -19.68 8.84
C VAL A 408 -5.91 -20.07 10.00
N SER A 409 -5.67 -21.22 10.62
CA SER A 409 -6.39 -21.62 11.82
C SER A 409 -6.02 -20.74 13.02
N ILE A 410 -6.90 -20.66 14.01
CA ILE A 410 -6.65 -19.94 15.28
C ILE A 410 -5.35 -20.42 15.95
N ALA A 411 -5.03 -21.70 15.85
CA ALA A 411 -3.81 -22.26 16.42
C ALA A 411 -2.54 -21.79 15.67
N GLU A 412 -2.59 -21.73 14.33
CA GLU A 412 -1.51 -21.20 13.50
C GLU A 412 -1.32 -19.70 13.72
N LEU A 413 -2.41 -18.93 13.76
CA LEU A 413 -2.36 -17.49 14.04
C LEU A 413 -1.73 -17.22 15.41
N SER A 414 -2.11 -17.98 16.44
CA SER A 414 -1.54 -17.89 17.79
C SER A 414 -0.03 -18.19 17.80
N ASN A 415 0.44 -19.14 16.99
CA ASN A 415 1.87 -19.42 16.85
C ASN A 415 2.62 -18.26 16.17
N ILE A 416 2.04 -17.69 15.11
CA ILE A 416 2.57 -16.51 14.42
C ILE A 416 2.65 -15.34 15.39
N ASP A 417 1.58 -15.05 16.14
CA ASP A 417 1.49 -13.97 17.12
C ASP A 417 2.53 -14.11 18.22
N ALA A 418 2.67 -15.32 18.78
CA ALA A 418 3.66 -15.58 19.82
C ALA A 418 5.10 -15.37 19.32
N SER A 419 5.38 -15.74 18.06
CA SER A 419 6.72 -15.55 17.49
C SER A 419 6.97 -14.09 17.09
N LEU A 420 5.97 -13.40 16.54
CA LEU A 420 6.05 -11.97 16.24
C LEU A 420 6.23 -11.16 17.53
N GLY A 421 5.57 -11.54 18.63
CA GLY A 421 5.74 -10.90 19.93
C GLY A 421 7.18 -10.98 20.47
N ARG A 422 7.86 -12.13 20.28
CA ARG A 422 9.29 -12.26 20.64
C ARG A 422 10.19 -11.39 19.78
N LEU A 423 9.94 -11.35 18.48
CA LEU A 423 10.66 -10.48 17.54
C LEU A 423 10.50 -9.00 17.94
N ARG A 424 9.26 -8.55 18.19
CA ARG A 424 8.97 -7.18 18.64
C ARG A 424 9.63 -6.84 19.97
N ALA A 425 9.72 -7.78 20.89
CA ALA A 425 10.43 -7.58 22.15
C ALA A 425 11.93 -7.32 21.93
N ALA A 426 12.57 -8.05 21.02
CA ALA A 426 13.97 -7.83 20.64
C ALA A 426 14.18 -6.47 19.94
N VAL A 427 13.27 -6.10 19.03
CA VAL A 427 13.27 -4.79 18.35
C VAL A 427 13.15 -3.65 19.37
N THR A 428 12.20 -3.76 20.31
CA THR A 428 11.98 -2.76 21.36
C THR A 428 13.21 -2.60 22.26
N ALA A 429 13.89 -3.71 22.55
CA ALA A 429 15.12 -3.73 23.34
C ALA A 429 16.36 -3.22 22.58
N ALA A 430 16.24 -2.90 21.28
CA ALA A 430 17.37 -2.58 20.40
C ALA A 430 18.44 -3.68 20.36
N ASP A 431 18.05 -4.93 20.60
CA ASP A 431 18.96 -6.08 20.63
C ASP A 431 19.08 -6.67 19.21
N PHE A 432 19.94 -6.10 18.36
CA PHE A 432 20.08 -6.56 16.97
C PHE A 432 20.45 -8.04 16.84
N GLY A 433 21.26 -8.58 17.76
CA GLY A 433 21.55 -10.02 17.79
C GLY A 433 20.31 -10.85 18.12
N GLY A 434 19.52 -10.40 19.10
CA GLY A 434 18.22 -10.99 19.44
C GLY A 434 17.20 -10.88 18.32
N VAL A 435 17.20 -9.77 17.57
CA VAL A 435 16.34 -9.52 16.40
C VAL A 435 16.62 -10.56 15.31
N ILE A 436 17.90 -10.77 14.95
CA ILE A 436 18.30 -11.80 13.98
C ILE A 436 17.85 -13.20 14.41
N GLY A 437 18.08 -13.56 15.67
CA GLY A 437 17.66 -14.87 16.22
C GLY A 437 16.14 -15.05 16.26
N ALA A 438 15.40 -13.99 16.62
CA ALA A 438 13.95 -14.02 16.65
C ALA A 438 13.33 -14.08 15.24
N ALA A 439 13.93 -13.40 14.26
CA ALA A 439 13.55 -13.46 12.86
C ALA A 439 13.66 -14.88 12.30
N GLY A 440 14.77 -15.58 12.55
CA GLY A 440 14.94 -16.98 12.13
C GLY A 440 13.87 -17.92 12.73
N ASN A 441 13.50 -17.72 13.99
CA ASN A 441 12.41 -18.47 14.63
C ASN A 441 11.04 -18.13 14.03
N PHE A 442 10.81 -16.87 13.69
CA PHE A 442 9.59 -16.42 13.05
C PHE A 442 9.45 -17.02 11.65
N ARG A 443 10.50 -16.96 10.82
CA ARG A 443 10.56 -17.63 9.51
C ARG A 443 10.25 -19.13 9.61
N SER A 444 10.83 -19.82 10.59
CA SER A 444 10.55 -21.24 10.85
C SER A 444 9.11 -21.52 11.29
N THR A 445 8.45 -20.54 11.91
CA THR A 445 7.04 -20.64 12.31
C THR A 445 6.15 -20.47 11.08
N VAL A 446 6.38 -19.43 10.28
CA VAL A 446 5.68 -19.16 9.02
C VAL A 446 5.81 -20.33 8.04
N ALA A 447 7.01 -20.88 7.86
CA ALA A 447 7.26 -22.01 6.96
C ALA A 447 6.50 -23.30 7.33
N ARG A 448 6.15 -23.48 8.61
CA ARG A 448 5.37 -24.61 9.12
C ARG A 448 3.86 -24.38 9.04
N THR A 449 3.41 -23.16 8.78
CA THR A 449 2.00 -22.84 8.58
C THR A 449 1.54 -23.44 7.25
N PRO A 450 0.52 -24.30 7.24
CA PRO A 450 -0.03 -24.87 6.02
C PRO A 450 -0.51 -23.79 5.06
N ARG A 451 -0.10 -23.90 3.80
CA ARG A 451 -0.54 -23.04 2.70
C ARG A 451 -1.87 -23.50 2.11
N THR A 452 -2.77 -24.04 2.92
CA THR A 452 -4.07 -24.54 2.43
C THR A 452 -5.11 -23.43 2.47
N GLY A 453 -4.98 -22.46 1.58
CA GLY A 453 -6.07 -21.53 1.33
C GLY A 453 -7.27 -22.29 0.76
N ARG A 454 -8.49 -22.04 1.27
CA ARG A 454 -9.69 -22.50 0.57
C ARG A 454 -9.77 -21.72 -0.75
N ARG A 455 -9.40 -22.34 -1.88
CA ARG A 455 -9.77 -21.83 -3.21
C ARG A 455 -11.30 -21.72 -3.20
N ARG A 456 -11.84 -20.50 -3.15
CA ARG A 456 -13.28 -20.25 -3.29
C ARG A 456 -13.58 -19.84 -4.71
#